data_AF-A0A9D3M8X6-F1
#
_entry.id   AF-A0A9D3M8X6-F1
#
_cell.length_a   1.000
_cell.length_b   1.000
_cell.length_c   1.000
_cell.angle_alpha   90.00
_cell.angle_beta   90.00
_cell.angle_gamma   90.00
#
_symmetry.space_group_name_H-M   'P 1'
#
loop_
_entity.id
_entity.type
_entity.pdbx_description
1 polymer ?
#
loop_
_entity_poly.entity_id
_entity_poly.type
_entity_poly.pdbx_seq_one_letter_code
_entity_poly.pdbx_strand_id
1 'polypeptide(L)'
;MKLMFLVVRKPGLVCASALMSCLLILRLLASMTPLLESVVVRKQKYTDSRDHLSEGILEVRRTGINFDSLLRTDREGFPFCRRGQVVMILVTSAPWHAKRRTAIRETWAKRRDRGAHSWQVLFLIGQRREDGISPQILGEQRAFGDILVGNYADSYRNLTLKVMHGLRWTADNCEPRFILKTDDDCFVNTDRLPRFLAESNGVRTGLYAGSLFAPGKREVIRDPLSKWYVSRDDFGEEEYPPYASGVGYVLSADAARRILEAAERVPRAHGGRVRGHPGQGGRGSRRVERALHQAQRELEGLQLQVPHGHPSPGRRPAEGGSGEHD
;
A
#
# COMPACT_ATOMS: atom_id res chain seq x y z
N MET A 1 -77.15 39.88 -5.36
CA MET A 1 -78.30 38.95 -5.43
C MET A 1 -77.79 37.52 -5.24
N LYS A 2 -78.50 36.73 -4.45
CA LYS A 2 -78.22 35.33 -4.07
C LYS A 2 -78.46 34.33 -5.22
N LEU A 3 -77.77 33.17 -5.13
CA LEU A 3 -78.14 31.74 -5.39
C LEU A 3 -76.98 31.03 -6.12
N MET A 4 -76.23 30.07 -5.54
CA MET A 4 -76.52 28.68 -5.12
C MET A 4 -76.97 27.72 -6.24
N PHE A 5 -76.57 26.44 -6.06
CA PHE A 5 -76.85 25.19 -6.79
C PHE A 5 -75.76 24.73 -7.77
N LEU A 6 -75.30 23.48 -7.83
CA LEU A 6 -75.45 22.29 -6.97
C LEU A 6 -74.40 21.28 -7.45
N VAL A 7 -73.69 20.66 -6.52
CA VAL A 7 -72.79 19.52 -6.79
C VAL A 7 -73.65 18.28 -7.03
N VAL A 8 -73.47 17.62 -8.19
CA VAL A 8 -73.93 16.24 -8.42
C VAL A 8 -72.70 15.35 -8.57
N ARG A 9 -72.39 14.58 -7.52
CA ARG A 9 -71.44 13.46 -7.59
C ARG A 9 -72.13 12.26 -8.25
N LYS A 10 -71.58 11.74 -9.34
CA LYS A 10 -71.82 10.37 -9.81
C LYS A 10 -70.66 9.48 -9.31
N PRO A 11 -70.90 8.42 -8.52
CA PRO A 11 -69.89 7.43 -8.20
C PRO A 11 -69.89 6.36 -9.30
N GLY A 12 -68.76 6.16 -9.99
CA GLY A 12 -68.68 5.08 -10.99
C GLY A 12 -67.50 5.07 -11.93
N LEU A 13 -66.65 6.11 -11.96
CA LEU A 13 -65.59 6.25 -12.97
C LEU A 13 -64.17 6.34 -12.41
N VAL A 14 -63.93 5.79 -11.21
CA VAL A 14 -62.59 5.74 -10.58
C VAL A 14 -62.06 4.30 -10.41
N CYS A 15 -62.92 3.29 -10.53
CA CYS A 15 -62.48 1.88 -10.38
C CYS A 15 -61.73 1.32 -11.59
N ALA A 16 -62.01 1.80 -12.81
CA ALA A 16 -61.39 1.24 -14.02
C ALA A 16 -59.89 1.60 -14.13
N SER A 17 -59.48 2.81 -13.74
CA SER A 17 -58.08 3.25 -13.80
C SER A 17 -57.20 2.61 -12.71
N ALA A 18 -57.79 2.35 -11.53
CA ALA A 18 -57.13 1.63 -10.45
C ALA A 18 -56.94 0.15 -10.80
N LEU A 19 -57.94 -0.49 -11.41
CA LEU A 19 -57.84 -1.88 -11.87
C LEU A 19 -56.83 -2.04 -13.01
N MET A 20 -56.81 -1.12 -13.98
CA MET A 20 -55.82 -1.17 -15.07
C MET A 20 -54.40 -0.94 -14.57
N SER A 21 -54.21 -0.01 -13.64
CA SER A 21 -52.91 0.20 -12.97
C SER A 21 -52.48 -1.04 -12.17
N CYS A 22 -53.41 -1.68 -11.47
CA CYS A 22 -53.13 -2.88 -10.68
C CYS A 22 -52.77 -4.08 -11.59
N LEU A 23 -53.47 -4.25 -12.72
CA LEU A 23 -53.17 -5.29 -13.71
C LEU A 23 -51.82 -5.06 -14.42
N LEU A 24 -51.43 -3.81 -14.68
CA LEU A 24 -50.11 -3.46 -15.21
C LEU A 24 -48.99 -3.76 -14.20
N ILE A 25 -49.19 -3.43 -12.92
CA ILE A 25 -48.24 -3.76 -11.85
C ILE A 25 -48.13 -5.27 -11.67
N LEU A 26 -49.25 -6.01 -11.70
CA LEU A 26 -49.25 -7.47 -11.62
C LEU A 26 -48.56 -8.12 -12.83
N ARG A 27 -48.71 -7.58 -14.03
CA ARG A 27 -47.95 -8.06 -15.21
C ARG A 27 -46.47 -7.71 -15.16
N LEU A 28 -46.09 -6.55 -14.62
CA LEU A 28 -44.68 -6.19 -14.40
C LEU A 28 -44.03 -7.08 -13.32
N LEU A 29 -44.75 -7.40 -12.25
CA LEU A 29 -44.28 -8.32 -11.22
C LEU A 29 -44.19 -9.77 -11.73
N ALA A 30 -45.15 -10.24 -12.53
CA ALA A 30 -45.11 -11.55 -13.17
C ALA A 30 -44.05 -11.66 -14.29
N SER A 31 -43.63 -10.54 -14.89
CA SER A 31 -42.49 -10.50 -15.82
C SER A 31 -41.13 -10.56 -15.10
N MET A 32 -41.10 -10.33 -13.78
CA MET A 32 -39.88 -10.36 -12.96
C MET A 32 -39.68 -11.69 -12.21
N THR A 33 -40.65 -12.59 -12.24
CA THR A 33 -40.54 -13.91 -11.57
C THR A 33 -39.51 -14.88 -12.20
N PRO A 34 -39.19 -14.87 -13.51
CA PRO A 34 -38.15 -15.76 -14.02
C PRO A 34 -36.71 -15.27 -13.74
N LEU A 35 -36.52 -14.15 -13.04
CA LEU A 35 -35.19 -13.63 -12.64
C LEU A 35 -34.85 -13.84 -11.15
N LEU A 36 -35.81 -14.30 -10.33
CA LEU A 36 -35.59 -14.59 -8.91
C LEU A 36 -35.45 -16.09 -8.61
N GLU A 37 -35.93 -16.98 -9.48
CA GLU A 37 -35.64 -18.42 -9.40
C GLU A 37 -34.19 -18.78 -9.79
N SER A 38 -33.44 -17.86 -10.39
CA SER A 38 -32.00 -18.05 -10.64
C SER A 38 -31.09 -17.65 -9.46
N VAL A 39 -31.63 -17.05 -8.39
CA VAL A 39 -30.82 -16.46 -7.30
C VAL A 39 -31.03 -17.12 -5.93
N VAL A 40 -32.13 -17.85 -5.69
CA VAL A 40 -32.40 -18.46 -4.38
C VAL A 40 -32.82 -19.93 -4.52
N VAL A 41 -32.14 -20.80 -3.78
CA VAL A 41 -32.32 -22.26 -3.61
C VAL A 41 -31.53 -23.17 -4.57
N ARG A 42 -30.29 -23.48 -4.17
CA ARG A 42 -29.85 -24.88 -3.99
C ARG A 42 -28.66 -24.97 -3.02
N LYS A 43 -28.96 -24.82 -1.72
CA LYS A 43 -28.19 -25.44 -0.65
C LYS A 43 -29.05 -26.58 -0.08
N GLN A 44 -28.75 -27.83 -0.41
CA GLN A 44 -28.51 -28.91 0.58
C GLN A 44 -28.34 -30.30 -0.07
N LYS A 45 -27.26 -30.96 0.36
CA LYS A 45 -27.04 -32.41 0.55
C LYS A 45 -27.48 -33.37 -0.56
N TYR A 46 -26.50 -33.85 -1.32
CA TYR A 46 -26.47 -35.24 -1.77
C TYR A 46 -25.06 -35.80 -1.53
N THR A 47 -25.01 -36.96 -0.90
CA THR A 47 -23.82 -37.75 -0.58
C THR A 47 -23.28 -38.48 -1.81
N ASP A 48 -21.96 -38.63 -1.83
CA ASP A 48 -21.21 -39.72 -2.47
C ASP A 48 -21.09 -39.75 -4.01
N SER A 49 -19.85 -40.02 -4.43
CA SER A 49 -19.42 -40.58 -5.71
C SER A 49 -19.56 -39.70 -6.96
N ARG A 50 -18.50 -38.96 -7.27
CA ARG A 50 -17.85 -38.97 -8.60
C ARG A 50 -16.55 -38.18 -8.60
N ASP A 51 -15.48 -38.94 -8.43
CA ASP A 51 -14.16 -38.63 -8.97
C ASP A 51 -14.23 -38.32 -10.47
N HIS A 52 -13.30 -37.48 -10.91
CA HIS A 52 -12.87 -37.22 -12.28
C HIS A 52 -13.83 -36.44 -13.19
N LEU A 53 -13.58 -35.13 -13.34
CA LEU A 53 -12.99 -34.54 -14.55
C LEU A 53 -13.24 -33.01 -14.65
N SER A 54 -12.14 -32.28 -14.86
CA SER A 54 -12.05 -31.01 -15.62
C SER A 54 -12.62 -29.71 -15.02
N GLU A 55 -11.77 -29.00 -14.28
CA GLU A 55 -11.63 -27.54 -14.46
C GLU A 55 -10.17 -27.13 -14.19
N GLY A 56 -9.35 -27.17 -15.24
CA GLY A 56 -7.98 -26.67 -15.22
C GLY A 56 -7.96 -25.15 -15.35
N ILE A 57 -8.47 -24.43 -14.34
CA ILE A 57 -8.01 -23.06 -14.10
C ILE A 57 -6.67 -23.22 -13.41
N LEU A 58 -5.61 -22.80 -14.08
CA LEU A 58 -4.27 -22.68 -13.50
C LEU A 58 -4.39 -21.79 -12.24
N GLU A 59 -4.57 -22.40 -11.06
CA GLU A 59 -4.41 -21.69 -9.79
C GLU A 59 -3.00 -21.12 -9.82
N VAL A 60 -2.88 -19.81 -10.06
CA VAL A 60 -1.65 -19.08 -9.78
C VAL A 60 -1.46 -19.22 -8.28
N ARG A 61 -0.70 -20.24 -7.86
CA ARG A 61 -0.40 -20.49 -6.45
C ARG A 61 0.26 -19.22 -5.91
N ARG A 62 -0.50 -18.45 -5.12
CA ARG A 62 0.00 -17.31 -4.35
C ARG A 62 0.91 -17.85 -3.26
N THR A 63 2.18 -18.03 -3.60
CA THR A 63 3.21 -18.58 -2.70
C THR A 63 3.98 -17.48 -1.97
N GLY A 64 3.65 -16.21 -2.22
CA GLY A 64 4.32 -15.04 -1.66
C GLY A 64 3.74 -14.57 -0.34
N ILE A 65 3.51 -13.26 -0.22
CA ILE A 65 2.97 -12.66 0.99
C ILE A 65 1.46 -12.93 1.08
N ASN A 66 1.04 -13.55 2.18
CA ASN A 66 -0.37 -13.53 2.59
C ASN A 66 -0.65 -12.23 3.36
N PHE A 67 -1.21 -11.22 2.69
CA PHE A 67 -1.50 -9.92 3.30
C PHE A 67 -2.52 -9.98 4.43
N ASP A 68 -3.51 -10.89 4.34
CA ASP A 68 -4.52 -11.05 5.39
C ASP A 68 -3.88 -11.49 6.72
N SER A 69 -2.79 -12.25 6.65
CA SER A 69 -2.04 -12.66 7.85
C SER A 69 -1.25 -11.53 8.52
N LEU A 70 -1.01 -10.42 7.80
CA LEU A 70 -0.27 -9.27 8.31
C LEU A 70 -1.18 -8.28 9.04
N LEU A 71 -2.46 -8.28 8.71
CA LEU A 71 -3.47 -7.46 9.39
C LEU A 71 -3.76 -8.07 10.76
N ARG A 72 -3.78 -7.22 11.78
CA ARG A 72 -4.38 -7.59 13.06
C ARG A 72 -5.85 -7.20 13.02
N THR A 73 -6.72 -8.15 13.35
CA THR A 73 -8.15 -7.91 13.53
C THR A 73 -8.39 -7.23 14.88
N ASP A 74 -8.10 -5.94 15.00
CA ASP A 74 -8.62 -5.10 16.08
C ASP A 74 -9.68 -4.14 15.51
N ARG A 75 -10.92 -4.33 15.95
CA ARG A 75 -12.14 -3.64 15.49
C ARG A 75 -12.27 -2.21 16.05
N GLU A 76 -11.20 -1.44 16.14
CA GLU A 76 -11.24 -0.08 16.73
C GLU A 76 -11.22 1.07 15.71
N GLY A 77 -11.38 0.83 14.41
CA GLY A 77 -11.52 1.91 13.41
C GLY A 77 -10.26 2.76 13.20
N PHE A 78 -9.12 2.31 13.72
CA PHE A 78 -7.80 2.89 13.50
C PHE A 78 -6.94 2.00 12.60
N PRO A 79 -5.93 2.57 11.89
CA PRO A 79 -5.65 3.99 11.77
C PRO A 79 -6.69 4.73 10.92
N PHE A 80 -6.81 6.03 11.12
CA PHE A 80 -7.70 6.86 10.30
C PHE A 80 -7.05 7.21 8.96
N CYS A 81 -7.79 7.05 7.86
CA CYS A 81 -7.35 7.55 6.57
C CYS A 81 -8.35 8.48 5.91
N ARG A 82 -7.86 9.60 5.37
CA ARG A 82 -8.63 10.41 4.41
C ARG A 82 -8.38 9.90 3.02
N ARG A 83 -9.44 9.58 2.29
CA ARG A 83 -9.32 9.20 0.87
C ARG A 83 -8.81 10.37 0.04
N GLY A 84 -8.09 10.06 -1.04
CA GLY A 84 -7.68 11.02 -2.06
C GLY A 84 -6.60 12.01 -1.63
N GLN A 85 -5.73 11.65 -0.68
CA GLN A 85 -4.55 12.48 -0.40
C GLN A 85 -3.65 12.56 -1.64
N VAL A 86 -2.96 13.68 -1.86
CA VAL A 86 -1.89 13.74 -2.87
C VAL A 86 -0.76 12.77 -2.47
N VAL A 87 -0.36 12.80 -1.20
CA VAL A 87 0.73 11.94 -0.70
C VAL A 87 0.34 11.26 0.60
N MET A 88 0.43 9.93 0.63
CA MET A 88 0.51 9.18 1.89
C MET A 88 1.97 8.95 2.26
N ILE A 89 2.38 9.38 3.44
CA ILE A 89 3.75 9.27 3.93
C ILE A 89 3.81 8.13 4.95
N LEU A 90 4.40 7.01 4.54
CA LEU A 90 4.61 5.83 5.37
C LEU A 90 5.96 5.94 6.07
N VAL A 91 5.94 6.05 7.40
CA VAL A 91 7.13 6.15 8.22
C VAL A 91 7.37 4.81 8.91
N THR A 92 8.43 4.10 8.54
CA THR A 92 8.84 2.90 9.25
C THR A 92 9.42 3.27 10.61
N SER A 93 8.77 2.82 11.69
CA SER A 93 9.16 3.08 13.08
C SER A 93 9.17 1.78 13.89
N ALA A 94 9.54 1.83 15.18
CA ALA A 94 9.57 0.67 16.07
C ALA A 94 8.84 0.95 17.39
N PRO A 95 8.37 -0.08 18.13
CA PRO A 95 7.61 0.14 19.37
C PRO A 95 8.31 1.07 20.38
N TRP A 96 9.64 0.95 20.50
CA TRP A 96 10.46 1.74 21.42
C TRP A 96 10.83 3.15 20.90
N HIS A 97 10.44 3.54 19.69
CA HIS A 97 10.75 4.85 19.08
C HIS A 97 9.65 5.92 19.31
N ALA A 98 8.94 5.88 20.44
CA ALA A 98 7.89 6.85 20.76
C ALA A 98 8.37 8.31 20.66
N LYS A 99 9.58 8.61 21.18
CA LYS A 99 10.17 9.96 21.10
C LYS A 99 10.41 10.43 19.67
N ARG A 100 10.82 9.53 18.76
CA ARG A 100 11.02 9.87 17.33
C ARG A 100 9.71 10.20 16.65
N ARG A 101 8.66 9.40 16.90
CA ARG A 101 7.31 9.66 16.38
C ARG A 101 6.75 10.99 16.90
N THR A 102 6.90 11.27 18.20
CA THR A 102 6.52 12.57 18.77
C THR A 102 7.27 13.73 18.09
N ALA A 103 8.59 13.62 17.93
CA ALA A 103 9.37 14.64 17.24
C ALA A 103 8.88 14.88 15.81
N ILE A 104 8.55 13.82 15.06
CA ILE A 104 7.96 13.93 13.71
C ILE A 104 6.63 14.68 13.76
N ARG A 105 5.69 14.29 14.64
CA ARG A 105 4.38 14.93 14.82
C ARG A 105 4.49 16.41 15.17
N GLU A 106 5.48 16.78 15.98
CA GLU A 106 5.71 18.14 16.45
C GLU A 106 6.50 19.01 15.47
N THR A 107 7.19 18.40 14.50
CA THR A 107 8.02 19.08 13.51
C THR A 107 7.40 19.00 12.11
N TRP A 108 7.97 18.19 11.21
CA TRP A 108 7.65 18.19 9.79
C TRP A 108 6.31 17.52 9.46
N ALA A 109 5.75 16.71 10.37
CA ALA A 109 4.39 16.18 10.24
C ALA A 109 3.34 17.07 10.93
N LYS A 110 3.74 18.21 11.52
CA LYS A 110 2.79 19.17 12.10
C LYS A 110 2.02 19.86 10.99
N ARG A 111 0.77 19.42 10.77
CA ARG A 111 -0.11 20.01 9.74
C ARG A 111 -0.36 21.48 10.03
N ARG A 112 0.05 22.35 9.10
CA ARG A 112 -0.21 23.80 9.17
C ARG A 112 -1.41 24.24 8.33
N ASP A 113 -1.72 23.54 7.22
CA ASP A 113 -2.86 23.88 6.36
C ASP A 113 -3.40 22.65 5.60
N ARG A 114 -4.70 22.63 5.28
CA ARG A 114 -5.42 21.59 4.53
C ARG A 114 -5.68 22.02 3.08
N GLY A 115 -4.67 22.62 2.44
CA GLY A 115 -4.75 23.11 1.07
C GLY A 115 -4.86 22.02 0.00
N ALA A 116 -4.77 22.44 -1.27
CA ALA A 116 -4.89 21.59 -2.46
C ALA A 116 -3.81 20.46 -2.54
N HIS A 117 -2.74 20.56 -1.75
CA HIS A 117 -1.62 19.61 -1.73
C HIS A 117 -1.68 18.70 -0.51
N SER A 118 -2.80 18.00 -0.36
CA SER A 118 -3.11 17.22 0.84
C SER A 118 -2.14 16.05 1.06
N TRP A 119 -1.78 15.83 2.32
CA TRP A 119 -0.94 14.70 2.72
C TRP A 119 -1.30 14.22 4.13
N GLN A 120 -0.90 12.97 4.43
CA GLN A 120 -1.06 12.36 5.75
C GLN A 120 0.12 11.44 6.06
N VAL A 121 0.53 11.41 7.33
CA VAL A 121 1.55 10.50 7.84
C VAL A 121 0.90 9.28 8.48
N LEU A 122 1.48 8.11 8.25
CA LEU A 122 1.14 6.86 8.88
C LEU A 122 2.41 6.16 9.39
N PHE A 123 2.49 5.89 10.68
CA PHE A 123 3.59 5.15 11.29
C PHE A 123 3.34 3.66 11.16
N LEU A 124 4.31 2.94 10.59
CA LEU A 124 4.29 1.49 10.46
C LEU A 124 5.09 0.87 11.60
N ILE A 125 4.44 0.04 12.41
CA ILE A 125 5.03 -0.57 13.60
C ILE A 125 4.76 -2.09 13.60
N GLY A 126 5.75 -2.89 13.96
CA GLY A 126 5.59 -4.32 14.26
C GLY A 126 5.49 -4.58 15.77
N GLN A 127 5.62 -5.83 16.19
CA GLN A 127 5.53 -6.23 17.59
C GLN A 127 6.92 -6.40 18.22
N ARG A 128 7.08 -6.08 19.50
CA ARG A 128 8.37 -6.26 20.18
C ARG A 128 8.78 -7.74 20.27
N ARG A 129 7.82 -8.64 20.40
CA ARG A 129 7.93 -10.12 20.49
C ARG A 129 6.64 -10.78 20.01
N GLU A 130 6.54 -12.10 20.09
CA GLU A 130 5.31 -12.87 19.86
C GLU A 130 4.23 -12.66 20.94
N ASP A 131 4.56 -11.93 22.02
CA ASP A 131 3.69 -11.67 23.18
C ASP A 131 2.54 -10.68 22.92
N GLY A 132 2.41 -10.15 21.69
CA GLY A 132 1.33 -9.24 21.29
C GLY A 132 1.70 -7.74 21.27
N ILE A 133 0.69 -6.89 21.06
CA ILE A 133 0.86 -5.42 21.02
C ILE A 133 1.04 -4.88 22.44
N SER A 134 2.08 -4.06 22.62
CA SER A 134 2.34 -3.37 23.88
C SER A 134 1.22 -2.37 24.21
N PRO A 135 0.74 -2.30 25.47
CA PRO A 135 -0.32 -1.35 25.88
C PRO A 135 0.01 0.12 25.55
N GLN A 136 1.30 0.47 25.54
CA GLN A 136 1.78 1.80 25.16
C GLN A 136 1.46 2.12 23.70
N ILE A 137 1.62 1.16 22.79
CA ILE A 137 1.29 1.34 21.36
C ILE A 137 -0.22 1.43 21.15
N LEU A 138 -1.01 0.65 21.89
CA LEU A 138 -2.48 0.77 21.84
C LEU A 138 -2.94 2.15 22.36
N GLY A 139 -2.37 2.62 23.45
CA GLY A 139 -2.64 3.96 23.98
C GLY A 139 -2.26 5.06 22.98
N GLU A 140 -1.10 4.95 22.35
CA GLU A 140 -0.66 5.90 21.33
C GLU A 140 -1.55 5.85 20.07
N GLN A 141 -1.92 4.65 19.61
CA GLN A 141 -2.81 4.47 18.46
C GLN A 141 -4.18 5.12 18.73
N ARG A 142 -4.75 4.96 19.92
CA ARG A 142 -6.01 5.61 20.31
C ARG A 142 -5.89 7.13 20.41
N ALA A 143 -4.75 7.62 20.90
CA ALA A 143 -4.52 9.06 21.08
C ALA A 143 -4.34 9.80 19.75
N PHE A 144 -3.65 9.20 18.77
CA PHE A 144 -3.24 9.89 17.54
C PHE A 144 -3.91 9.35 16.27
N GLY A 145 -4.36 8.09 16.25
CA GLY A 145 -5.00 7.46 15.10
C GLY A 145 -4.11 7.28 13.87
N ASP A 146 -2.79 7.43 14.01
CA ASP A 146 -1.80 7.48 12.93
C ASP A 146 -0.82 6.30 12.95
N ILE A 147 -1.15 5.22 13.64
CA ILE A 147 -0.31 4.02 13.75
C ILE A 147 -1.00 2.82 13.10
N LEU A 148 -0.30 2.19 12.16
CA LEU A 148 -0.63 0.87 11.63
C LEU A 148 0.27 -0.18 12.29
N VAL A 149 -0.33 -1.08 13.08
CA VAL A 149 0.38 -2.18 13.73
C VAL A 149 0.22 -3.45 12.92
N GLY A 150 1.34 -4.08 12.55
CA GLY A 150 1.34 -5.34 11.81
C GLY A 150 1.54 -6.56 12.68
N ASN A 151 1.04 -7.70 12.18
CA ASN A 151 1.17 -8.99 12.84
C ASN A 151 2.52 -9.68 12.55
N TYR A 152 3.62 -9.01 12.89
CA TYR A 152 4.98 -9.52 12.72
C TYR A 152 5.93 -8.88 13.73
N ALA A 153 7.00 -9.60 14.09
CA ALA A 153 8.03 -9.06 14.96
C ALA A 153 8.74 -7.87 14.31
N ASP A 154 8.94 -6.79 15.07
CA ASP A 154 9.64 -5.60 14.64
C ASP A 154 11.15 -5.85 14.67
N SER A 155 11.69 -6.15 13.50
CA SER A 155 13.10 -6.40 13.30
C SER A 155 13.54 -5.82 11.96
N TYR A 156 14.83 -5.52 11.86
CA TYR A 156 15.45 -5.10 10.60
C TYR A 156 15.09 -6.07 9.45
N ARG A 157 15.11 -7.36 9.78
CA ARG A 157 14.73 -8.47 8.91
C ARG A 157 13.29 -8.37 8.38
N ASN A 158 12.34 -7.85 9.14
CA ASN A 158 10.93 -7.75 8.74
C ASN A 158 10.54 -6.39 8.13
N LEU A 159 11.51 -5.51 7.84
CA LEU A 159 11.22 -4.21 7.25
C LEU A 159 10.44 -4.31 5.94
N THR A 160 10.78 -5.27 5.08
CA THR A 160 10.04 -5.43 3.82
C THR A 160 8.59 -5.84 4.05
N LEU A 161 8.34 -6.78 4.98
CA LEU A 161 6.96 -7.14 5.37
C LEU A 161 6.21 -5.93 5.91
N LYS A 162 6.89 -5.10 6.72
CA LYS A 162 6.33 -3.87 7.28
C LYS A 162 5.93 -2.86 6.19
N VAL A 163 6.81 -2.62 5.23
CA VAL A 163 6.52 -1.72 4.09
C VAL A 163 5.37 -2.29 3.25
N MET A 164 5.40 -3.58 2.91
CA MET A 164 4.35 -4.23 2.13
C MET A 164 2.99 -4.11 2.81
N HIS A 165 2.94 -4.35 4.12
CA HIS A 165 1.72 -4.16 4.91
C HIS A 165 1.20 -2.72 4.84
N GLY A 166 2.08 -1.72 5.00
CA GLY A 166 1.72 -0.31 4.87
C GLY A 166 1.23 0.06 3.47
N LEU A 167 1.90 -0.42 2.42
CA LEU A 167 1.48 -0.22 1.03
C LEU A 167 0.10 -0.81 0.77
N ARG A 168 -0.13 -2.05 1.20
CA ARG A 168 -1.43 -2.75 1.04
C ARG A 168 -2.54 -1.98 1.73
N TRP A 169 -2.37 -1.68 3.02
CA TRP A 169 -3.37 -0.95 3.79
C TRP A 169 -3.68 0.42 3.17
N THR A 170 -2.65 1.14 2.71
CA THR A 170 -2.82 2.45 2.06
C THR A 170 -3.58 2.33 0.73
N ALA A 171 -3.25 1.34 -0.09
CA ALA A 171 -3.91 1.12 -1.37
C ALA A 171 -5.41 0.79 -1.21
N ASP A 172 -5.78 0.08 -0.14
CA ASP A 172 -7.15 -0.33 0.13
C ASP A 172 -8.01 0.77 0.78
N ASN A 173 -7.41 1.59 1.64
CA ASN A 173 -8.16 2.49 2.53
C ASN A 173 -8.06 3.98 2.15
N CYS A 174 -6.99 4.37 1.46
CA CYS A 174 -6.64 5.79 1.31
C CYS A 174 -6.69 6.29 -0.14
N GLU A 175 -6.47 5.42 -1.12
CA GLU A 175 -6.43 5.78 -2.55
C GLU A 175 -5.64 7.07 -2.86
N PRO A 176 -4.39 7.21 -2.39
CA PRO A 176 -3.63 8.42 -2.65
C PRO A 176 -3.11 8.46 -4.09
N ARG A 177 -2.67 9.64 -4.56
CA ARG A 177 -1.98 9.75 -5.86
C ARG A 177 -0.56 9.19 -5.79
N PHE A 178 0.15 9.47 -4.70
CA PHE A 178 1.50 9.03 -4.45
C PHE A 178 1.67 8.48 -3.02
N ILE A 179 2.65 7.61 -2.84
CA ILE A 179 3.04 7.07 -1.54
C ILE A 179 4.54 7.34 -1.37
N LEU A 180 4.92 8.01 -0.28
CA LEU A 180 6.31 8.14 0.15
C LEU A 180 6.58 7.11 1.25
N LYS A 181 7.60 6.28 1.09
CA LYS A 181 8.21 5.54 2.21
C LYS A 181 9.38 6.35 2.77
N THR A 182 9.50 6.45 4.09
CA THR A 182 10.70 6.97 4.77
C THR A 182 10.89 6.32 6.16
N ASP A 183 11.99 6.65 6.86
CA ASP A 183 12.31 6.15 8.20
C ASP A 183 12.01 7.20 9.28
N ASP A 184 11.89 6.77 10.54
CA ASP A 184 11.58 7.65 11.67
C ASP A 184 12.74 8.53 12.17
N ASP A 185 13.90 8.43 11.52
CA ASP A 185 15.06 9.31 11.67
C ASP A 185 15.33 10.17 10.42
N CYS A 186 14.35 10.30 9.53
CA CYS A 186 14.41 11.15 8.35
C CYS A 186 13.57 12.43 8.49
N PHE A 187 13.92 13.44 7.68
CA PHE A 187 13.15 14.66 7.51
C PHE A 187 12.47 14.68 6.14
N VAL A 188 11.19 15.04 6.10
CA VAL A 188 10.44 15.23 4.85
C VAL A 188 10.02 16.70 4.76
N ASN A 189 10.34 17.34 3.64
CA ASN A 189 9.84 18.69 3.34
C ASN A 189 8.37 18.61 2.88
N THR A 190 7.45 18.57 3.83
CA THR A 190 6.01 18.44 3.60
C THR A 190 5.35 19.69 3.02
N ASP A 191 6.05 20.82 2.99
CA ASP A 191 5.60 22.04 2.30
C ASP A 191 5.84 21.96 0.79
N ARG A 192 6.97 21.37 0.37
CA ARG A 192 7.38 21.33 -1.04
C ARG A 192 7.00 20.04 -1.75
N LEU A 193 7.19 18.88 -1.11
CA LEU A 193 7.05 17.59 -1.78
C LEU A 193 5.62 17.35 -2.33
N PRO A 194 4.54 17.53 -1.55
CA PRO A 194 3.19 17.31 -2.05
C PRO A 194 2.83 18.28 -3.18
N ARG A 195 3.28 19.54 -3.09
CA ARG A 195 3.08 20.54 -4.16
C ARG A 195 3.82 20.16 -5.43
N PHE A 196 5.10 19.82 -5.33
CA PHE A 196 5.90 19.35 -6.46
C PHE A 196 5.25 18.13 -7.13
N LEU A 197 4.85 17.13 -6.34
CA LEU A 197 4.21 15.93 -6.85
C LEU A 197 2.83 16.21 -7.45
N ALA A 198 2.08 17.21 -6.96
CA ALA A 198 0.77 17.57 -7.51
C ALA A 198 0.86 18.41 -8.79
N GLU A 199 1.77 19.39 -8.85
CA GLU A 199 1.78 20.44 -9.87
C GLU A 199 2.90 20.27 -10.89
N SER A 200 4.12 20.03 -10.42
CA SER A 200 5.34 20.12 -11.25
C SER A 200 5.80 18.78 -11.82
N ASN A 201 5.53 17.68 -11.12
CA ASN A 201 5.92 16.34 -11.56
C ASN A 201 5.06 15.88 -12.74
N GLY A 202 5.67 15.69 -13.91
CA GLY A 202 4.99 15.19 -15.12
C GLY A 202 4.65 13.70 -15.07
N VAL A 203 5.35 12.90 -14.25
CA VAL A 203 5.20 11.45 -14.20
C VAL A 203 4.17 11.05 -13.15
N ARG A 204 2.94 10.75 -13.58
CA ARG A 204 1.81 10.44 -12.68
C ARG A 204 1.64 8.95 -12.38
N THR A 205 2.05 8.11 -13.32
CA THR A 205 1.91 6.64 -13.28
C THR A 205 3.27 5.99 -13.49
N GLY A 206 3.46 4.78 -12.97
CA GLY A 206 4.74 4.06 -13.06
C GLY A 206 5.90 4.73 -12.32
N LEU A 207 5.66 5.79 -11.56
CA LEU A 207 6.70 6.50 -10.81
C LEU A 207 7.27 5.59 -9.71
N TYR A 208 8.58 5.38 -9.76
CA TYR A 208 9.41 4.93 -8.65
C TYR A 208 10.66 5.82 -8.60
N ALA A 209 10.72 6.72 -7.63
CA ALA A 209 11.75 7.76 -7.55
C ALA A 209 12.39 7.83 -6.17
N GLY A 210 13.71 7.95 -6.13
CA GLY A 210 14.50 8.11 -4.91
C GLY A 210 15.99 8.22 -5.24
N SER A 211 16.84 8.20 -4.22
CA SER A 211 18.29 8.19 -4.43
C SER A 211 18.74 6.78 -4.83
N LEU A 212 19.07 6.58 -6.11
CA LEU A 212 19.50 5.27 -6.61
C LEU A 212 20.91 4.93 -6.11
N PHE A 213 21.11 3.68 -5.71
CA PHE A 213 22.46 3.19 -5.47
C PHE A 213 23.25 3.13 -6.77
N ALA A 214 24.45 3.72 -6.75
CA ALA A 214 25.38 3.66 -7.87
C ALA A 214 25.80 2.21 -8.17
N PRO A 215 26.14 1.88 -9.43
CA PRO A 215 26.78 0.62 -9.77
C PRO A 215 27.98 0.34 -8.84
N GLY A 216 28.10 -0.89 -8.35
CA GLY A 216 29.14 -1.29 -7.38
C GLY A 216 28.79 -1.06 -5.90
N LYS A 217 27.81 -0.22 -5.56
CA LYS A 217 27.24 -0.15 -4.20
C LYS A 217 26.07 -1.12 -3.97
N ARG A 218 25.76 -1.93 -4.98
CA ARG A 218 24.64 -2.88 -5.01
C ARG A 218 25.11 -4.34 -4.89
N GLU A 219 26.38 -4.56 -4.58
CA GLU A 219 26.93 -5.90 -4.41
C GLU A 219 26.24 -6.61 -3.24
N VAL A 220 25.88 -7.88 -3.47
CA VAL A 220 25.16 -8.70 -2.52
C VAL A 220 26.15 -9.21 -1.49
N ILE A 221 26.01 -8.76 -0.25
CA ILE A 221 26.96 -9.11 0.81
C ILE A 221 26.80 -10.59 1.19
N ARG A 222 27.85 -11.38 0.93
CA ARG A 222 27.89 -12.84 1.18
C ARG A 222 28.55 -13.24 2.49
N ASP A 223 29.04 -12.28 3.27
CA ASP A 223 29.62 -12.54 4.60
C ASP A 223 28.52 -12.80 5.64
N PRO A 224 28.41 -14.02 6.22
CA PRO A 224 27.41 -14.36 7.24
C PRO A 224 27.47 -13.54 8.52
N LEU A 225 28.59 -12.86 8.80
CA LEU A 225 28.76 -11.99 9.96
C LEU A 225 28.19 -10.58 9.73
N SER A 226 27.98 -10.21 8.47
CA SER A 226 27.39 -8.92 8.12
C SER A 226 25.90 -8.90 8.46
N LYS A 227 25.43 -7.78 9.02
CA LYS A 227 23.99 -7.54 9.22
C LYS A 227 23.19 -7.48 7.90
N TRP A 228 23.90 -7.32 6.78
CA TRP A 228 23.36 -7.25 5.42
C TRP A 228 23.54 -8.54 4.63
N TYR A 229 23.93 -9.64 5.30
CA TYR A 229 24.15 -10.93 4.66
C TYR A 229 22.92 -11.45 3.91
N VAL A 230 23.11 -11.86 2.65
CA VAL A 230 22.10 -12.57 1.86
C VAL A 230 22.71 -13.84 1.26
N SER A 231 22.07 -14.98 1.53
CA SER A 231 22.51 -16.28 1.04
C SER A 231 22.21 -16.46 -0.45
N ARG A 232 22.91 -17.38 -1.13
CA ARG A 232 22.65 -17.69 -2.56
C ARG A 232 21.25 -18.28 -2.78
N ASP A 233 20.77 -19.06 -1.81
CA ASP A 233 19.39 -19.58 -1.81
C ASP A 233 18.37 -18.43 -1.76
N ASP A 234 18.71 -17.33 -1.09
CA ASP A 234 17.86 -16.15 -0.90
C ASP A 234 18.06 -15.06 -1.95
N PHE A 235 19.16 -15.04 -2.70
CA PHE A 235 19.35 -14.23 -3.92
C PHE A 235 20.58 -14.75 -4.69
N GLY A 236 20.38 -15.28 -5.90
CA GLY A 236 21.42 -15.99 -6.65
C GLY A 236 22.48 -15.08 -7.27
N GLU A 237 22.06 -13.91 -7.78
CA GLU A 237 22.93 -12.95 -8.46
C GLU A 237 23.88 -12.24 -7.47
N GLU A 238 25.01 -11.75 -7.95
CA GLU A 238 26.00 -11.05 -7.10
C GLU A 238 25.76 -9.55 -6.96
N GLU A 239 24.91 -8.96 -7.81
CA GLU A 239 24.53 -7.54 -7.72
C GLU A 239 23.00 -7.40 -7.76
N TYR A 240 22.46 -6.51 -6.94
CA TYR A 240 21.05 -6.14 -7.00
C TYR A 240 20.75 -5.30 -8.25
N PRO A 241 19.53 -5.41 -8.82
CA PRO A 241 19.08 -4.47 -9.85
C PRO A 241 19.05 -3.04 -9.30
N PRO A 242 18.97 -1.99 -10.14
CA PRO A 242 18.75 -0.61 -9.70
C PRO A 242 17.64 -0.49 -8.64
N TYR A 243 17.97 0.09 -7.48
CA TYR A 243 16.99 0.36 -6.42
C TYR A 243 17.28 1.66 -5.69
N ALA A 244 16.22 2.28 -5.17
CA ALA A 244 16.32 3.47 -4.36
C ALA A 244 16.77 3.13 -2.93
N SER A 245 17.55 4.03 -2.34
CA SER A 245 17.99 4.00 -0.95
C SER A 245 16.81 3.88 0.01
N GLY A 246 17.03 3.11 1.09
CA GLY A 246 16.04 2.89 2.14
C GLY A 246 15.61 4.16 2.87
N VAL A 247 16.42 5.23 2.83
CA VAL A 247 16.13 6.54 3.47
C VAL A 247 14.78 7.10 3.01
N GLY A 248 14.46 6.95 1.72
CA GLY A 248 13.12 7.24 1.23
C GLY A 248 12.96 7.19 -0.28
N TYR A 249 11.75 6.87 -0.71
CA TYR A 249 11.36 6.81 -2.12
C TYR A 249 9.86 7.06 -2.30
N VAL A 250 9.51 7.62 -3.44
CA VAL A 250 8.14 7.92 -3.86
C VAL A 250 7.69 6.88 -4.89
N LEU A 251 6.47 6.38 -4.69
CA LEU A 251 5.75 5.52 -5.61
C LEU A 251 4.48 6.24 -6.08
N SER A 252 4.15 6.12 -7.36
CA SER A 252 2.78 6.32 -7.83
C SER A 252 1.87 5.20 -7.32
N ALA A 253 0.57 5.47 -7.21
CA ALA A 253 -0.40 4.50 -6.70
C ALA A 253 -0.43 3.19 -7.52
N ASP A 254 -0.31 3.27 -8.84
CA ASP A 254 -0.26 2.11 -9.73
C ASP A 254 1.07 1.34 -9.61
N ALA A 255 2.20 2.03 -9.44
CA ALA A 255 3.48 1.36 -9.16
C ALA A 255 3.42 0.59 -7.82
N ALA A 256 2.82 1.18 -6.78
CA ALA A 256 2.61 0.50 -5.51
C ALA A 256 1.72 -0.75 -5.66
N ARG A 257 0.64 -0.69 -6.45
CA ARG A 257 -0.22 -1.84 -6.73
C ARG A 257 0.52 -2.96 -7.45
N ARG A 258 1.31 -2.64 -8.48
CA ARG A 258 2.15 -3.62 -9.19
C ARG A 258 3.14 -4.31 -8.25
N ILE A 259 3.76 -3.55 -7.35
CA ILE A 259 4.65 -4.11 -6.31
C ILE A 259 3.90 -5.10 -5.41
N LEU A 260 2.69 -4.74 -4.96
CA LEU A 260 1.87 -5.61 -4.12
C LEU A 260 1.49 -6.91 -4.84
N GLU A 261 1.06 -6.82 -6.10
CA GLU A 261 0.72 -8.00 -6.91
C GLU A 261 1.91 -8.93 -7.12
N ALA A 262 3.08 -8.38 -7.42
CA ALA A 262 4.31 -9.15 -7.52
C ALA A 262 4.67 -9.83 -6.19
N ALA A 263 4.46 -9.13 -5.06
CA ALA A 263 4.72 -9.67 -3.74
C ALA A 263 3.80 -10.83 -3.32
N GLU A 264 2.58 -10.91 -3.85
CA GLU A 264 1.70 -12.08 -3.64
C GLU A 264 2.16 -13.32 -4.42
N ARG A 265 2.82 -13.10 -5.56
CA ARG A 265 3.24 -14.17 -6.48
C ARG A 265 4.62 -14.72 -6.17
N VAL A 266 5.57 -13.87 -5.76
CA VAL A 266 6.97 -14.26 -5.53
C VAL A 266 7.06 -15.20 -4.32
N PRO A 267 7.41 -16.48 -4.51
CA PRO A 267 7.42 -17.46 -3.43
C PRO A 267 8.34 -17.03 -2.29
N ARG A 268 7.93 -17.31 -1.05
CA ARG A 268 8.88 -17.36 0.06
C ARG A 268 9.89 -18.46 -0.27
N ALA A 269 11.17 -18.14 -0.55
CA ALA A 269 12.21 -19.13 -0.87
C ALA A 269 12.14 -20.34 0.10
N HIS A 270 12.28 -21.58 -0.35
CA HIS A 270 12.22 -22.72 0.57
C HIS A 270 13.46 -22.77 1.46
N GLY A 271 13.29 -23.12 2.74
CA GLY A 271 14.41 -23.27 3.66
C GLY A 271 15.19 -24.55 3.35
N GLY A 272 16.34 -24.42 2.71
CA GLY A 272 17.36 -25.45 2.72
C GLY A 272 17.68 -25.83 4.17
N ARG A 273 17.67 -27.13 4.46
CA ARG A 273 17.93 -27.70 5.79
C ARG A 273 19.43 -27.57 6.11
N VAL A 274 19.86 -26.40 6.59
CA VAL A 274 21.21 -26.26 7.16
C VAL A 274 21.24 -27.03 8.49
N ARG A 275 22.05 -28.09 8.55
CA ARG A 275 22.37 -28.78 9.81
C ARG A 275 23.04 -27.78 10.75
N GLY A 276 22.52 -27.69 11.97
CA GLY A 276 22.72 -26.53 12.85
C GLY A 276 24.12 -26.41 13.45
N HIS A 277 24.52 -25.15 13.66
CA HIS A 277 25.32 -24.75 14.82
C HIS A 277 24.37 -24.10 15.86
N PRO A 278 24.52 -24.41 17.16
CA PRO A 278 23.64 -23.90 18.19
C PRO A 278 24.00 -22.44 18.49
N GLY A 279 23.08 -21.51 18.22
CA GLY A 279 23.27 -20.10 18.54
C GLY A 279 22.38 -19.09 17.79
N GLN A 280 21.58 -19.51 16.80
CA GLN A 280 20.75 -18.57 16.03
C GLN A 280 19.29 -18.98 16.00
N GLY A 281 18.49 -18.34 16.85
CA GLY A 281 17.03 -18.36 16.79
C GLY A 281 16.49 -17.48 15.67
N GLY A 282 15.43 -17.95 15.00
CA GLY A 282 14.55 -17.13 14.16
C GLY A 282 14.69 -17.33 12.64
N ARG A 283 13.94 -18.30 12.08
CA ARG A 283 13.91 -18.68 10.64
C ARG A 283 13.04 -17.77 9.74
N GLY A 284 12.79 -16.52 10.14
CA GLY A 284 11.63 -15.77 9.64
C GLY A 284 11.86 -14.50 8.83
N SER A 285 13.01 -14.27 8.16
CA SER A 285 13.03 -13.27 7.08
C SER A 285 14.28 -13.31 6.21
N ARG A 286 14.13 -13.89 5.02
CA ARG A 286 15.17 -13.83 3.98
C ARG A 286 14.59 -13.65 2.56
N ARG A 287 13.29 -13.31 2.45
CA ARG A 287 12.46 -13.80 1.32
C ARG A 287 11.57 -12.77 0.63
N VAL A 288 11.58 -11.51 1.08
CA VAL A 288 10.68 -10.45 0.55
C VAL A 288 11.43 -9.34 -0.19
N GLU A 289 12.74 -9.15 0.03
CA GLU A 289 13.55 -8.29 -0.85
C GLU A 289 13.51 -8.78 -2.30
N ARG A 290 13.47 -10.10 -2.54
CA ARG A 290 13.19 -10.67 -3.88
C ARG A 290 11.89 -10.16 -4.50
N ALA A 291 10.84 -9.94 -3.71
CA ALA A 291 9.56 -9.45 -4.23
C ALA A 291 9.64 -7.97 -4.62
N LEU A 292 10.33 -7.14 -3.83
CA LEU A 292 10.64 -5.76 -4.23
C LEU A 292 11.52 -5.73 -5.47
N HIS A 293 12.55 -6.57 -5.56
CA HIS A 293 13.45 -6.65 -6.70
C HIS A 293 12.78 -7.21 -7.96
N GLN A 294 11.88 -8.18 -7.82
CA GLN A 294 11.09 -8.69 -8.95
C GLN A 294 10.08 -7.64 -9.41
N ALA A 295 9.41 -6.94 -8.49
CA ALA A 295 8.57 -5.81 -8.83
C ALA A 295 9.36 -4.67 -9.49
N GLN A 296 10.60 -4.43 -9.05
CA GLN A 296 11.52 -3.49 -9.68
C GLN A 296 11.89 -3.92 -11.09
N ARG A 297 12.17 -5.21 -11.34
CA ARG A 297 12.38 -5.74 -12.70
C ARG A 297 11.14 -5.58 -13.59
N GLU A 298 9.95 -5.79 -13.02
CA GLU A 298 8.68 -5.56 -13.75
C GLU A 298 8.44 -4.06 -14.03
N LEU A 299 8.84 -3.17 -13.12
CA LEU A 299 8.84 -1.71 -13.33
C LEU A 299 9.94 -1.24 -14.31
N GLU A 300 11.09 -1.93 -14.38
CA GLU A 300 12.16 -1.65 -15.34
C GLU A 300 11.75 -1.98 -16.78
N GLY A 301 10.90 -3.00 -16.98
CA GLY A 301 10.24 -3.26 -18.27
C GLY A 301 9.28 -2.14 -18.70
N LEU A 302 8.93 -1.24 -17.79
CA LEU A 302 8.04 -0.10 -17.98
C LEU A 302 8.86 1.20 -17.83
N GLN A 303 9.77 1.46 -18.77
CA GLN A 303 10.53 2.70 -18.94
C GLN A 303 10.75 3.52 -17.64
N LEU A 304 11.88 3.28 -16.96
CA LEU A 304 12.45 4.26 -16.05
C LEU A 304 12.71 5.56 -16.81
N GLN A 305 11.77 6.50 -16.75
CA GLN A 305 12.02 7.86 -17.22
C GLN A 305 12.94 8.55 -16.20
N VAL A 306 14.24 8.34 -16.37
CA VAL A 306 15.26 9.21 -15.81
C VAL A 306 15.12 10.55 -16.53
N PRO A 307 14.81 11.66 -15.85
CA PRO A 307 14.92 12.97 -16.47
C PRO A 307 16.40 13.16 -16.80
N HIS A 308 16.75 13.14 -18.08
CA HIS A 308 18.05 13.61 -18.52
C HIS A 308 18.17 15.08 -18.09
N GLY A 309 19.03 15.34 -17.11
CA GLY A 309 19.33 16.69 -16.67
C GLY A 309 19.82 17.51 -17.85
N HIS A 310 19.22 18.68 -18.05
CA HIS A 310 19.78 19.71 -18.92
C HIS A 310 21.23 20.01 -18.50
N PRO A 311 22.16 20.17 -19.46
CA PRO A 311 23.53 20.56 -19.13
C PRO A 311 23.51 21.93 -18.45
N SER A 312 24.17 22.01 -17.29
CA SER A 312 24.40 23.28 -16.61
C SER A 312 25.25 24.20 -17.51
N PRO A 313 24.95 25.51 -17.60
CA PRO A 313 25.80 26.43 -18.34
C PRO A 313 27.16 26.55 -17.66
N GLY A 314 28.22 26.46 -18.48
CA GLY A 314 29.61 26.33 -18.06
C GLY A 314 30.07 27.42 -17.09
N ARG A 315 30.85 27.00 -16.09
CA ARG A 315 31.68 27.91 -15.31
C ARG A 315 32.73 28.54 -16.23
N ARG A 316 32.78 29.87 -16.28
CA ARG A 316 33.92 30.59 -16.86
C ARG A 316 35.18 30.31 -16.02
N PRO A 317 36.36 30.18 -16.64
CA PRO A 317 37.61 30.05 -15.90
C PRO A 317 37.92 31.34 -15.13
N ALA A 318 38.48 31.18 -13.94
CA ALA A 318 38.98 32.27 -13.13
C ALA A 318 40.20 32.90 -13.81
N GLU A 319 40.14 34.21 -14.03
CA GLU A 319 41.31 35.02 -14.41
C GLU A 319 42.30 35.03 -13.25
N GLY A 320 43.53 34.58 -13.53
CA GLY A 320 44.66 34.72 -12.63
C GLY A 320 45.14 36.17 -12.63
N GLY A 321 45.04 36.83 -11.48
CA GLY A 321 45.71 38.09 -11.21
C GLY A 321 47.10 37.84 -10.64
N SER A 322 48.12 38.12 -11.44
CA SER A 322 49.51 38.34 -11.04
C SER A 322 49.74 39.82 -10.69
N GLY A 323 50.53 40.09 -9.65
CA GLY A 323 51.01 41.41 -9.23
C GLY A 323 51.20 41.41 -7.70
N GLU A 324 52.36 41.10 -7.12
CA GLU A 324 53.68 41.74 -7.17
C GLU A 324 53.77 43.05 -6.35
N HIS A 325 54.60 42.97 -5.30
CA HIS A 325 55.42 44.01 -4.64
C HIS A 325 55.19 44.32 -3.14
N ASP A 326 56.33 44.14 -2.44
CA ASP A 326 56.83 44.61 -1.14
C ASP A 326 56.26 44.07 0.19
#